data_AF-H1UUU5-F1
#
_entry.id   AF-H1UUU5-F1
#
_cell.length_a   1.000
_cell.length_b   1.000
_cell.length_c   1.000
_cell.angle_alpha   90.00
_cell.angle_beta   90.00
_cell.angle_gamma   90.00
#
_symmetry.space_group_name_H-M   'P 1'
#
loop_
_entity.id
_entity.type
_entity.pdbx_description
1 polymer ?
#
loop_
_entity_poly.entity_id
_entity_poly.type
_entity_poly.pdbx_seq_one_letter_code
_entity_poly.pdbx_strand_id
1 'polypeptide(L)'
;MGVPAPRAGLGWASGALLMLFVVTYDMTVGPVCYCLVAEIPSTRLRIKTVAVARNAYLLVSIGANFLNPPILNPGAWNLRGKGGFIWAGLCFLELAWAYFCLPEPKGRSPAELEMLFEQGVSARNFSSTTVEVFSTGTEKNETPTVDILENR
;
A
#
# COMPACT_ATOMS: atom_id res chain seq x y z
N MET A 1 -42.08 -1.46 -4.71
CA MET A 1 -40.61 -1.39 -4.88
C MET A 1 -40.08 -2.81 -5.06
N GLY A 2 -39.71 -3.16 -6.30
CA GLY A 2 -39.49 -4.54 -6.74
C GLY A 2 -38.07 -5.05 -6.44
N VAL A 3 -37.95 -5.82 -5.35
CA VAL A 3 -36.84 -6.75 -5.17
C VAL A 3 -37.39 -8.16 -5.36
N PRO A 4 -36.95 -8.92 -6.37
CA PRO A 4 -37.39 -10.29 -6.58
C PRO A 4 -37.12 -11.16 -5.36
N ALA A 5 -38.05 -12.09 -5.05
CA ALA A 5 -37.84 -13.08 -3.99
C ALA A 5 -36.53 -13.85 -4.20
N PRO A 6 -35.79 -14.19 -3.11
CA PRO A 6 -34.49 -14.87 -3.22
C PRO A 6 -34.64 -16.20 -3.95
N ARG A 7 -34.11 -16.26 -5.18
CA ARG A 7 -34.01 -17.50 -5.96
C ARG A 7 -32.72 -18.21 -5.59
N ALA A 8 -32.78 -19.53 -5.39
CA ALA A 8 -31.61 -20.33 -5.03
C ALA A 8 -30.41 -20.10 -5.97
N GLY A 9 -30.65 -20.01 -7.29
CA GLY A 9 -29.59 -19.74 -8.28
C GLY A 9 -28.88 -18.39 -8.11
N LEU A 10 -29.56 -17.35 -7.61
CA LEU A 10 -28.94 -16.05 -7.34
C LEU A 10 -28.00 -16.13 -6.13
N GLY A 11 -28.37 -16.90 -5.11
CA GLY A 11 -27.54 -17.14 -3.93
C GLY A 11 -26.24 -17.86 -4.30
N TRP A 12 -26.34 -18.96 -5.06
CA TRP A 12 -25.17 -19.70 -5.55
C TRP A 12 -24.24 -18.84 -6.41
N ALA A 13 -24.79 -18.04 -7.33
CA ALA A 13 -24.00 -17.14 -8.16
C ALA A 13 -23.28 -16.06 -7.33
N SER A 14 -23.97 -15.43 -6.37
CA SER A 14 -23.34 -14.45 -5.47
C SER A 14 -22.26 -15.08 -4.58
N GLY A 15 -22.48 -16.30 -4.09
CA GLY A 15 -21.49 -17.02 -3.29
C GLY A 15 -20.23 -17.37 -4.10
N ALA A 16 -20.39 -17.84 -5.34
CA ALA A 16 -19.26 -18.15 -6.22
C ALA A 16 -18.43 -16.90 -6.55
N LEU A 17 -19.08 -15.76 -6.83
CA LEU A 17 -18.40 -14.49 -7.06
C LEU A 17 -17.65 -13.99 -5.82
N LEU A 18 -18.26 -14.10 -4.63
CA LEU A 18 -17.60 -13.74 -3.37
C LEU A 18 -16.40 -14.64 -3.08
N MET A 19 -16.51 -15.95 -3.31
CA MET A 19 -15.40 -16.88 -3.12
C MET A 19 -14.22 -16.57 -4.04
N LEU A 20 -14.48 -16.31 -5.32
CA LEU A 20 -13.44 -15.93 -6.28
C LEU A 20 -12.76 -14.60 -5.88
N PHE A 21 -13.55 -13.65 -5.40
CA PHE A 21 -13.03 -12.39 -4.87
C PHE A 21 -12.12 -12.61 -3.65
N VAL A 22 -12.56 -13.39 -2.65
CA VAL A 22 -11.77 -13.68 -1.44
C VAL A 22 -10.46 -14.38 -1.77
N VAL A 23 -10.50 -15.41 -2.63
CA VAL A 23 -9.27 -16.12 -3.05
C VAL A 23 -8.30 -15.17 -3.73
N THR A 24 -8.78 -14.31 -4.62
CA THR A 24 -7.93 -13.34 -5.32
C THR A 24 -7.33 -12.34 -4.32
N TYR A 25 -8.13 -11.85 -3.36
CA TYR A 25 -7.70 -10.92 -2.32
C TYR A 25 -6.62 -11.52 -1.41
N ASP A 26 -6.83 -12.75 -0.93
CA ASP A 26 -5.90 -13.43 -0.03
C ASP A 26 -4.58 -13.80 -0.70
N MET A 27 -4.57 -14.00 -2.02
CA MET A 27 -3.35 -14.28 -2.78
C MET A 27 -2.56 -13.03 -3.18
N THR A 28 -3.21 -11.87 -3.25
CA THR A 28 -2.61 -10.64 -3.79
C THR A 28 -2.52 -9.55 -2.73
N VAL A 29 -3.61 -8.85 -2.48
CA VAL A 29 -3.67 -7.65 -1.64
C VAL A 29 -3.25 -7.96 -0.20
N GLY A 30 -3.67 -9.11 0.34
CA GLY A 30 -3.30 -9.56 1.68
C GLY A 30 -1.78 -9.59 1.90
N PRO A 31 -1.05 -10.53 1.25
CA PRO A 31 0.39 -10.67 1.43
C PRO A 31 1.17 -9.45 0.95
N VAL A 32 0.78 -8.84 -0.18
CA VAL A 32 1.49 -7.67 -0.73
C VAL A 32 1.45 -6.49 0.23
N CYS A 33 0.32 -6.20 0.87
CA CYS A 33 0.21 -5.12 1.85
C CYS A 33 1.13 -5.32 3.06
N TYR A 34 1.22 -6.55 3.58
CA TYR A 34 2.12 -6.87 4.69
C TYR A 34 3.60 -6.72 4.30
N CYS A 35 3.98 -7.14 3.09
CA CYS A 35 5.34 -6.94 2.57
C CYS A 35 5.67 -5.45 2.42
N LEU A 36 4.76 -4.65 1.85
CA LEU A 36 4.97 -3.21 1.65
C LEU A 36 5.14 -2.45 2.97
N VAL A 37 4.30 -2.74 3.97
CA VAL A 37 4.40 -2.13 5.30
C VAL A 37 5.73 -2.50 5.98
N ALA A 38 6.31 -3.65 5.63
CA ALA A 38 7.62 -4.04 6.09
C ALA A 38 8.74 -3.29 5.32
N GLU A 39 8.65 -3.19 4.00
CA GLU A 39 9.74 -2.70 3.13
C GLU A 39 9.85 -1.17 3.06
N ILE A 40 8.73 -0.45 3.15
CA ILE A 40 8.71 1.02 2.98
C ILE A 40 9.36 1.79 4.15
N PRO A 41 9.10 1.47 5.43
CA PRO A 41 9.64 2.27 6.53
C PRO A 41 11.08 1.87 6.90
N SER A 42 11.93 2.88 7.15
CA SER A 42 13.24 2.72 7.75
C SER A 42 13.18 1.92 9.05
N THR A 43 14.14 1.02 9.28
CA THR A 43 14.17 0.09 10.42
C THR A 43 14.03 0.78 11.78
N ARG A 44 14.49 2.03 11.89
CA ARG A 44 14.45 2.85 13.13
C ARG A 44 13.07 3.49 13.38
N LEU A 45 12.28 3.72 12.33
CA LEU A 45 10.96 4.36 12.39
C LEU A 45 9.79 3.38 12.16
N ARG A 46 10.08 2.16 11.69
CA ARG A 46 9.11 1.11 11.37
C ARG A 46 8.05 0.91 12.45
N ILE A 47 8.44 0.80 13.72
CA ILE A 47 7.48 0.57 14.81
C ILE A 47 6.44 1.69 14.91
N LYS A 48 6.85 2.95 14.77
CA LYS A 48 5.95 4.11 14.85
C LYS A 48 5.00 4.16 13.66
N THR A 49 5.51 3.93 12.45
CA THR A 49 4.70 3.91 11.22
C THR A 49 3.67 2.78 11.25
N VAL A 50 4.08 1.57 11.66
CA VAL A 50 3.19 0.41 11.80
C VAL A 50 2.11 0.68 12.86
N ALA A 51 2.47 1.29 13.99
CA ALA A 51 1.50 1.65 15.02
C ALA A 51 0.45 2.64 14.51
N VAL A 52 0.84 3.69 13.78
CA VAL A 52 -0.10 4.65 13.18
C VAL A 52 -1.00 3.97 12.14
N ALA A 53 -0.42 3.15 11.26
CA ALA A 53 -1.18 2.39 10.26
C ALA A 53 -2.20 1.45 10.92
N ARG A 54 -1.81 0.76 11.99
CA ARG A 54 -2.70 -0.12 12.77
C ARG A 54 -3.86 0.66 13.40
N ASN A 55 -3.59 1.82 14.00
CA ASN A 55 -4.62 2.66 14.60
C ASN A 55 -5.63 3.15 13.55
N ALA A 56 -5.16 3.62 12.39
CA ALA A 56 -6.02 4.02 11.29
C ALA A 56 -6.90 2.86 10.80
N TYR A 57 -6.32 1.66 10.63
CA TYR A 57 -7.06 0.45 10.28
C TYR A 57 -8.16 0.12 11.30
N LEU A 58 -7.86 0.23 12.60
CA LEU A 58 -8.83 -0.04 13.65
C LEU A 58 -9.99 0.95 13.64
N LEU A 59 -9.73 2.24 13.39
CA LEU A 59 -10.78 3.26 13.30
C LEU A 59 -11.74 2.99 12.13
N VAL A 60 -11.19 2.67 10.95
CA VAL A 60 -12.01 2.29 9.78
C VAL A 60 -12.79 1.01 10.06
N SER A 61 -12.16 0.03 10.72
CA SER A 61 -12.81 -1.23 11.11
C SER A 61 -13.99 -1.00 12.05
N ILE A 62 -13.87 -0.08 13.00
CA ILE A 62 -14.99 0.30 13.89
C ILE A 62 -16.15 0.87 13.05
N GLY A 63 -15.86 1.81 12.14
CA GLY A 63 -16.87 2.36 11.22
C GLY A 63 -17.57 1.28 10.39
N ALA A 64 -16.80 0.34 9.82
CA ALA A 64 -17.34 -0.78 9.08
C ALA A 64 -18.25 -1.68 9.93
N ASN A 65 -17.88 -1.93 11.18
CA ASN A 65 -18.69 -2.71 12.12
C ASN A 65 -20.01 -2.01 12.50
N PHE A 66 -20.05 -0.68 12.53
CA PHE A 66 -21.29 0.07 12.72
C PHE A 66 -22.17 0.09 11.47
N LEU A 67 -21.58 0.17 10.27
CA LEU A 67 -22.33 0.25 9.01
C LEU A 67 -22.86 -1.11 8.52
N ASN A 68 -22.15 -2.21 8.76
CA ASN A 68 -22.51 -3.53 8.24
C ASN A 68 -23.86 -4.07 8.75
N PRO A 69 -24.19 -3.99 10.06
CA PRO A 69 -25.48 -4.48 10.56
C PRO A 69 -26.71 -3.83 9.90
N PRO A 70 -26.82 -2.50 9.76
CA PRO A 70 -27.97 -1.88 9.10
C PRO A 70 -28.02 -2.09 7.56
N ILE A 71 -26.88 -2.30 6.89
CA ILE A 71 -26.83 -2.61 5.45
C ILE A 71 -27.46 -3.98 5.16
N LEU A 72 -27.22 -4.95 6.04
CA LEU A 72 -27.70 -6.33 5.90
C LEU A 72 -29.10 -6.53 6.47
N ASN A 73 -29.54 -5.68 7.41
CA ASN A 73 -30.85 -5.81 8.05
C ASN A 73 -32.01 -5.45 7.09
N PRO A 74 -32.95 -6.37 6.82
CA PRO A 74 -34.12 -6.13 5.98
C PRO A 74 -35.09 -5.06 6.52
N GLY A 75 -35.04 -4.75 7.82
CA GLY A 75 -35.90 -3.77 8.50
C GLY A 75 -35.33 -2.35 8.59
N ALA A 76 -34.10 -2.12 8.13
CA ALA A 76 -33.47 -0.80 8.10
C ALA A 76 -33.19 -0.38 6.64
N TRP A 77 -31.93 -0.49 6.19
CA TRP A 77 -31.55 -0.01 4.86
C TRP A 77 -31.84 -1.01 3.73
N ASN A 78 -32.04 -2.30 4.06
CA ASN A 78 -32.44 -3.38 3.13
C ASN A 78 -31.68 -3.37 1.80
N LEU A 79 -30.39 -3.03 1.81
CA LEU A 79 -29.57 -2.93 0.61
C LEU A 79 -29.23 -4.32 0.05
N ARG A 80 -29.31 -5.39 0.86
CA ARG A 80 -29.01 -6.78 0.46
C ARG A 80 -27.72 -6.81 -0.38
N GLY A 81 -27.71 -7.52 -1.52
CA GLY A 81 -26.55 -7.57 -2.42
C GLY A 81 -26.10 -6.22 -3.00
N LYS A 82 -26.93 -5.16 -2.94
CA LYS A 82 -26.51 -3.83 -3.40
C LYS A 82 -25.50 -3.15 -2.47
N GLY A 83 -25.43 -3.57 -1.19
CA GLY A 83 -24.40 -3.10 -0.27
C GLY A 83 -22.99 -3.42 -0.74
N GLY A 84 -22.82 -4.52 -1.51
CA GLY A 84 -21.55 -4.89 -2.10
C GLY A 84 -21.00 -3.88 -3.10
N PHE A 85 -21.86 -3.09 -3.78
CA PHE A 85 -21.38 -2.06 -4.73
C PHE A 85 -20.73 -0.87 -4.04
N ILE A 86 -21.16 -0.53 -2.81
CA ILE A 86 -20.54 0.54 -2.03
C ILE A 86 -19.11 0.12 -1.64
N TRP A 87 -18.97 -1.11 -1.15
CA TRP A 87 -17.67 -1.68 -0.81
C TRP A 87 -16.78 -1.90 -2.04
N ALA A 88 -17.33 -2.37 -3.15
CA ALA A 88 -16.60 -2.49 -4.41
C ALA A 88 -16.11 -1.13 -4.93
N GLY A 89 -16.92 -0.07 -4.79
CA GLY A 89 -16.51 1.29 -5.13
C GLY A 89 -15.36 1.80 -4.25
N LEU A 90 -15.41 1.52 -2.95
CA LEU A 90 -14.31 1.85 -2.03
C LEU A 90 -13.03 1.08 -2.39
N CYS A 91 -13.13 -0.22 -2.68
CA CYS A 91 -11.99 -1.02 -3.16
C CYS A 91 -11.43 -0.49 -4.48
N PHE A 92 -12.27 -0.03 -5.40
CA PHE A 92 -11.79 0.57 -6.65
C PHE A 92 -11.06 1.90 -6.43
N LEU A 93 -11.54 2.73 -5.50
CA LEU A 93 -10.84 3.96 -5.11
C LEU A 93 -9.50 3.66 -4.43
N GLU A 94 -9.45 2.64 -3.56
CA GLU A 94 -8.20 2.17 -2.96
C GLU A 94 -7.22 1.69 -4.05
N LEU A 95 -7.69 0.89 -5.01
CA LEU A 95 -6.87 0.42 -6.12
C LEU A 95 -6.35 1.58 -6.98
N ALA A 96 -7.20 2.56 -7.27
CA ALA A 96 -6.79 3.77 -7.98
C ALA A 96 -5.73 4.54 -7.17
N TRP A 97 -5.96 4.75 -5.88
CA TRP A 97 -5.00 5.42 -5.01
C TRP A 97 -3.67 4.66 -4.96
N ALA A 98 -3.70 3.34 -4.81
CA ALA A 98 -2.51 2.50 -4.87
C ALA A 98 -1.77 2.68 -6.20
N TYR A 99 -2.49 2.71 -7.33
CA TYR A 99 -1.88 2.94 -8.64
C TYR A 99 -1.22 4.33 -8.81
N PHE A 100 -1.69 5.38 -8.13
CA PHE A 100 -1.11 6.73 -8.24
C PHE A 100 -0.06 7.02 -7.16
N CYS A 101 -0.25 6.52 -5.94
CA CYS A 101 0.51 6.91 -4.76
C CYS A 101 1.41 5.82 -4.19
N LEU A 102 1.26 4.55 -4.58
CA LEU A 102 2.11 3.48 -4.09
C LEU A 102 3.43 3.45 -4.87
N PRO A 103 4.59 3.75 -4.25
CA PRO A 103 5.89 3.56 -4.88
C PRO A 103 6.16 2.06 -4.99
N GLU A 104 6.69 1.60 -6.12
CA GLU A 104 7.03 0.19 -6.34
C GLU A 104 8.41 -0.12 -5.75
N PRO A 105 8.52 -0.88 -4.64
CA PRO A 105 9.82 -1.15 -4.00
C PRO A 105 10.55 -2.36 -4.59
N LYS A 106 9.95 -3.05 -5.58
CA LYS A 106 10.42 -4.33 -6.08
C LYS A 106 11.84 -4.21 -6.67
N GLY A 107 12.77 -4.97 -6.11
CA GLY A 107 14.14 -5.09 -6.62
C GLY A 107 15.10 -3.97 -6.17
N ARG A 108 14.72 -3.16 -5.18
CA ARG A 108 15.56 -2.12 -4.59
C ARG A 108 15.89 -2.43 -3.14
N SER A 109 17.11 -2.09 -2.71
CA SER A 109 17.47 -2.22 -1.29
C SER A 109 16.76 -1.15 -0.44
N PRO A 110 16.50 -1.40 0.85
CA PRO A 110 15.89 -0.40 1.74
C PRO A 110 16.67 0.92 1.78
N ALA A 111 18.01 0.86 1.63
CA ALA A 111 18.87 2.04 1.57
C ALA A 111 18.68 2.85 0.27
N GLU A 112 18.43 2.20 -0.87
CA GLU A 112 18.10 2.87 -2.14
C GLU A 112 16.74 3.59 -2.06
N LEU A 113 15.74 2.94 -1.43
CA LEU A 113 14.44 3.56 -1.22
C LEU A 113 14.54 4.80 -0.34
N GLU A 114 15.31 4.75 0.74
CA GLU A 114 15.53 5.90 1.61
C GLU A 114 16.13 7.09 0.85
N MET A 115 17.15 6.88 0.00
CA MET A 115 17.73 7.94 -0.85
C MET A 115 16.72 8.49 -1.88
N LEU A 116 15.87 7.64 -2.47
CA LEU A 116 14.83 8.09 -3.40
C LEU A 116 13.75 8.93 -2.72
N PHE A 117 13.39 8.58 -1.48
CA PHE A 117 12.47 9.39 -0.66
C PHE A 117 13.09 10.73 -0.26
N GLU A 118 14.38 10.78 0.06
CA GLU A 118 15.10 12.01 0.41
C GLU A 118 15.27 12.96 -0.80
N GLN A 119 15.41 12.40 -2.00
CA GLN A 119 15.41 13.14 -3.27
C GLN A 119 14.02 13.63 -3.70
N GLY A 120 12.95 13.30 -2.97
CA GLY A 120 11.59 13.76 -3.26
C GLY A 120 11.04 13.26 -4.60
N VAL A 121 11.52 12.10 -5.08
CA VAL A 121 11.09 11.53 -6.36
C VAL A 121 9.61 11.13 -6.26
N SER A 122 8.82 11.41 -7.29
CA SER A 122 7.41 10.98 -7.34
C SER A 122 7.31 9.45 -7.37
N ALA A 123 6.35 8.86 -6.66
CA ALA A 123 6.14 7.41 -6.50
C ALA A 123 6.18 6.61 -7.82
N ARG A 124 5.89 7.25 -8.96
CA ARG A 124 5.91 6.67 -10.31
C ARG A 124 7.29 6.56 -10.96
N ASN A 125 8.25 7.37 -10.54
CA ASN A 125 9.58 7.40 -11.11
C ASN A 125 10.57 6.51 -10.33
N PHE A 126 10.16 5.90 -9.21
CA PHE A 126 11.00 4.97 -8.42
C PHE A 126 11.52 3.79 -9.26
N SER A 127 10.74 3.33 -10.24
CA SER A 127 11.14 2.23 -11.14
C SER A 127 12.22 2.66 -12.16
N SER A 128 12.19 3.91 -12.62
CA SER A 128 13.09 4.42 -13.68
C SER A 128 14.34 5.12 -13.16
N THR A 129 14.40 5.47 -11.87
CA THR A 129 15.57 6.16 -11.29
C THR A 129 16.60 5.14 -10.81
N THR A 130 17.74 5.06 -11.50
CA THR A 130 18.92 4.33 -11.03
C THR A 130 19.59 5.08 -9.88
N VAL A 131 19.55 4.52 -8.68
CA VAL A 131 20.33 5.00 -7.53
C VAL A 131 21.49 4.04 -7.30
N GLU A 132 22.72 4.55 -7.42
CA GLU A 132 23.92 3.85 -6.98
C GLU A 132 24.18 4.20 -5.50
N VAL A 133 23.90 3.27 -4.59
CA VAL A 133 24.21 3.41 -3.14
C VAL A 133 25.72 3.52 -2.89
N PHE A 134 26.52 2.93 -3.79
CA PHE A 134 27.98 2.90 -3.71
C PHE A 134 28.61 3.78 -4.79
N SER A 135 28.26 5.07 -4.84
CA SER A 135 29.26 6.04 -5.28
C SER A 135 30.25 6.19 -4.12
N THR A 136 31.22 5.26 -4.11
CA THR A 136 32.52 5.42 -3.43
C THR A 136 32.91 6.88 -3.57
N GLY A 137 33.21 7.52 -2.45
CA GLY A 137 33.55 8.93 -2.42
C GLY A 137 34.41 9.27 -3.62
N THR A 138 33.94 10.22 -4.43
CA THR A 138 34.87 11.05 -5.19
C THR A 138 35.73 11.71 -4.12
N GLU A 139 36.80 11.03 -3.72
CA GLU A 139 38.06 11.68 -3.39
C GLU A 139 38.21 12.73 -4.48
N LYS A 140 37.92 13.98 -4.11
CA LYS A 140 38.56 15.09 -4.79
C LYS A 140 40.03 14.72 -4.71
N ASN A 141 40.61 14.36 -5.86
CA ASN A 141 42.04 14.41 -6.09
C ASN A 141 42.46 15.87 -5.90
N GLU A 142 42.51 16.32 -4.66
CA GLU A 142 43.32 17.44 -4.25
C GLU A 142 44.65 16.80 -3.90
N THR A 143 45.48 16.67 -4.94
CA THR A 143 46.89 16.35 -4.84
C THR A 143 47.43 17.12 -3.63
N PRO A 144 47.93 16.47 -2.58
CA PRO A 144 48.68 17.18 -1.57
C PRO A 144 49.95 17.65 -2.27
N THR A 145 49.97 18.92 -2.72
CA THR A 145 51.20 19.64 -2.95
C THR A 145 51.90 19.70 -1.60
N VAL A 146 52.72 18.68 -1.35
CA VAL A 146 53.71 18.72 -0.30
C VAL A 146 54.68 19.81 -0.75
N ASP A 147 54.42 21.04 -0.30
CA ASP A 147 55.42 22.10 -0.31
C ASP A 147 56.54 21.61 0.61
N ILE A 148 57.49 20.92 -0.02
CA ILE A 148 58.77 20.61 0.57
C ILE A 148 59.37 21.97 0.91
N LEU A 149 59.33 22.31 2.20
CA LEU A 149 60.21 23.26 2.83
C LEU A 149 61.65 22.74 2.68
N GLU A 150 62.19 22.74 1.45
CA GLU A 150 63.61 22.66 1.17
C GLU A 150 64.15 24.08 1.36
N ASN A 151 64.27 24.46 2.62
CA ASN A 151 65.16 25.51 3.07
C ASN A 151 66.61 25.02 2.87
N ARG A 152 67.22 25.41 1.74
CA ARG A 152 68.67 25.69 1.61
C ARG A 152 68.92 26.79 0.59
#